data_AF-A0A5B8UU25-F1
#
_entry.id   AF-A0A5B8UU25-F1
#
_cell.length_a   1.000
_cell.length_b   1.000
_cell.length_c   1.000
_cell.angle_alpha   90.00
_cell.angle_beta   90.00
_cell.angle_gamma   90.00
#
_symmetry.space_group_name_H-M   'P 1'
#
loop_
_entity.id
_entity.type
_entity.pdbx_description
1 polymer ?
#
loop_
_entity_poly.entity_id
_entity_poly.type
_entity_poly.pdbx_seq_one_letter_code
_entity_poly.pdbx_strand_id
1 'polypeptide(L)' 'MDIQADKIELAKLILSTNDTGLINKVKALFKNDGHNLWDELPQHIQQGINESIAQADRGEFVSLEDVKKEVNTLLKK' A
#
# COMPACT_ATOMS: atom_id res chain seq x y z
N MET A 1 -17.48 27.34 -2.11
CA MET A 1 -16.74 26.37 -2.93
C MET A 1 -17.74 25.76 -3.89
N ASP A 2 -17.61 26.06 -5.18
CA ASP A 2 -18.48 25.50 -6.22
C ASP A 2 -17.76 24.32 -6.84
N ILE A 3 -18.17 23.12 -6.44
CA ILE A 3 -17.54 21.87 -6.87
C ILE A 3 -17.55 21.69 -8.39
N GLN A 4 -18.49 22.32 -9.11
CA GLN A 4 -18.53 22.26 -10.57
C GLN A 4 -17.48 23.19 -11.18
N ALA A 5 -17.32 24.39 -10.62
CA ALA A 5 -16.26 25.31 -11.02
C ALA A 5 -14.87 24.69 -10.80
N ASP A 6 -14.65 24.07 -9.64
CA ASP A 6 -13.37 23.44 -9.28
C ASP A 6 -13.00 22.29 -10.24
N LYS A 7 -13.98 21.46 -10.63
CA LYS A 7 -13.77 20.38 -11.62
C LYS A 7 -13.36 20.91 -12.99
N ILE A 8 -13.97 21.99 -13.43
CA ILE A 8 -13.65 22.64 -14.71
C ILE A 8 -12.23 23.21 -14.68
N GLU A 9 -11.84 23.83 -13.56
CA GLU A 9 -10.49 24.37 -13.38
C GLU A 9 -9.42 23.27 -13.41
N LEU A 10 -9.65 22.16 -12.71
CA LEU A 10 -8.79 20.97 -12.77
C LEU A 10 -8.64 20.41 -14.20
N ALA A 11 -9.75 20.30 -14.94
CA ALA A 11 -9.72 19.84 -16.33
C ALA A 11 -8.90 20.78 -17.21
N LYS A 12 -9.02 22.11 -17.03
CA LYS A 12 -8.23 23.10 -17.77
C LYS A 12 -6.74 22.96 -17.50
N LEU A 13 -6.34 22.80 -16.24
CA LEU A 13 -4.94 22.60 -15.87
C LEU A 13 -4.34 21.36 -16.56
N ILE A 14 -5.08 20.25 -16.56
CA ILE A 14 -4.67 19.00 -17.22
C ILE A 14 -4.55 19.17 -18.74
N LEU A 15 -5.50 19.86 -19.38
CA LEU A 15 -5.47 20.10 -20.84
C LEU A 15 -4.36 21.08 -21.25
N SER A 16 -3.91 21.94 -20.34
CA SER A 16 -2.88 22.95 -20.62
C SER A 16 -1.44 22.46 -20.47
N THR A 17 -1.22 21.29 -19.85
CA THR A 17 0.11 20.75 -19.58
C THR A 17 0.48 19.64 -20.55
N ASN A 18 1.76 19.58 -20.92
CA ASN A 18 2.36 18.47 -21.67
C ASN A 18 3.23 17.57 -20.78
N ASP A 19 3.29 17.83 -19.46
CA ASP A 19 4.02 16.99 -18.52
C ASP A 19 3.31 15.64 -18.37
N THR A 20 3.81 14.65 -19.10
CA THR A 20 3.29 13.28 -19.10
C THR A 20 3.40 12.62 -17.73
N GLY A 21 4.40 12.99 -16.91
CA GLY A 21 4.59 12.49 -15.56
C GLY A 21 3.47 12.97 -14.62
N LEU A 22 3.13 14.26 -14.68
CA LEU A 22 2.02 14.84 -13.92
C LEU A 22 0.68 14.21 -14.32
N ILE A 23 0.41 14.11 -15.64
CA ILE A 23 -0.83 13.51 -16.17
C ILE A 23 -0.99 12.06 -15.68
N ASN A 24 0.10 11.27 -15.69
CA ASN A 24 0.07 9.89 -15.24
C ASN A 24 -0.19 9.76 -13.73
N LYS A 25 0.38 10.65 -12.90
CA LYS A 25 0.10 10.68 -11.46
C LYS A 25 -1.36 11.01 -11.18
N VAL A 26 -1.92 12.00 -11.86
CA VAL A 26 -3.35 12.36 -11.74
C VAL A 26 -4.24 11.19 -12.18
N LYS A 27 -3.91 10.52 -13.30
CA LYS A 27 -4.60 9.29 -13.71
C LYS A 27 -4.53 8.19 -12.65
N ALA A 28 -3.41 8.03 -11.96
CA ALA A 28 -3.28 7.03 -10.90
C ALA A 28 -4.20 7.32 -9.71
N LEU A 29 -4.39 8.60 -9.35
CA LEU A 29 -5.33 8.99 -8.29
C LEU A 29 -6.78 8.64 -8.62
N PHE A 30 -7.19 8.82 -9.88
CA PHE A 30 -8.53 8.43 -10.36
C PHE A 30 -8.65 6.92 -10.63
N LYS A 31 -7.55 6.24 -10.98
CA LYS A 31 -7.53 4.76 -11.09
C LYS A 31 -7.50 4.07 -9.73
N ASN A 32 -7.21 4.80 -8.66
CA ASN A 32 -7.39 4.35 -7.29
C ASN A 32 -8.89 4.34 -6.89
N ASP A 33 -9.76 3.98 -7.83
CA ASP A 33 -11.16 3.62 -7.61
C ASP A 33 -11.17 2.29 -6.86
N GLY A 34 -10.79 2.30 -5.57
CA GLY A 34 -11.07 1.20 -4.65
C GLY A 34 -10.59 -0.19 -5.09
N HIS A 35 -9.50 -0.30 -5.84
CA HIS A 35 -8.75 -1.56 -5.89
C HIS A 35 -8.17 -1.78 -4.50
N ASN A 36 -9.00 -2.35 -3.64
CA ASN A 36 -8.64 -2.83 -2.34
C ASN A 36 -7.56 -3.87 -2.62
N LEU A 37 -6.28 -3.49 -2.56
CA LEU A 37 -5.14 -4.38 -2.80
C LEU A 37 -5.33 -5.71 -2.06
N TRP A 38 -5.98 -5.63 -0.90
CA TRP A 38 -6.48 -6.76 -0.13
C TRP A 38 -7.23 -7.81 -0.96
N ASP A 39 -8.20 -7.42 -1.77
CA ASP A 39 -9.05 -8.31 -2.57
C ASP A 39 -8.31 -8.92 -3.77
N GLU A 40 -7.15 -8.36 -4.15
CA GLU A 40 -6.27 -8.90 -5.20
C GLU A 40 -5.23 -9.89 -4.66
N LEU A 41 -5.02 -9.91 -3.34
CA LEU A 41 -4.07 -10.85 -2.73
C LEU A 41 -4.60 -12.29 -2.82
N PRO A 42 -3.75 -13.27 -3.16
CA PRO A 42 -4.12 -14.67 -3.03
C PRO A 42 -4.61 -15.00 -1.61
N GLN A 43 -5.59 -15.90 -1.50
CA GLN A 43 -6.21 -16.26 -0.21
C GLN A 43 -5.19 -16.65 0.87
N HIS A 44 -4.12 -17.37 0.51
CA HIS A 44 -3.08 -17.77 1.46
C HIS A 44 -2.29 -16.57 2.02
N ILE A 45 -2.12 -15.50 1.25
CA ILE A 45 -1.46 -14.27 1.70
C ILE A 45 -2.39 -13.51 2.65
N GLN A 46 -3.68 -13.38 2.31
CA GLN A 46 -4.67 -12.76 3.19
C GLN A 46 -4.75 -13.50 4.54
N GLN A 47 -4.75 -14.84 4.51
CA GLN A 47 -4.73 -15.68 5.71
C GLN A 47 -3.48 -15.44 6.55
N GLY A 48 -2.29 -15.40 5.93
CA GLY A 48 -1.04 -15.14 6.65
C GLY A 48 -0.99 -13.75 7.29
N ILE A 49 -1.54 -12.72 6.63
CA ILE A 49 -1.65 -11.37 7.20
C ILE A 49 -2.61 -11.36 8.39
N ASN A 50 -3.79 -11.96 8.25
CA ASN A 50 -4.77 -12.06 9.35
C ASN A 50 -4.19 -12.82 10.56
N GLU A 51 -3.46 -13.90 10.31
CA GLU A 51 -2.79 -14.66 11.37
C GLU A 51 -1.72 -13.81 12.06
N SER A 52 -0.87 -13.10 11.31
CA SER A 52 0.16 -12.23 11.86
C SER A 52 -0.42 -11.10 12.72
N ILE A 53 -1.54 -10.50 12.32
CA ILE A 53 -2.26 -9.50 13.13
C ILE A 53 -2.77 -10.14 14.43
N ALA A 54 -3.40 -11.32 14.35
CA ALA A 54 -3.91 -12.01 15.52
C ALA A 54 -2.78 -12.44 16.49
N GLN A 55 -1.62 -12.82 15.96
CA GLN A 55 -0.41 -13.10 16.76
C GLN A 55 0.08 -11.83 17.46
N ALA A 56 0.15 -10.71 16.74
CA ALA A 56 0.55 -9.42 17.32
C ALA A 56 -0.39 -8.96 18.45
N ASP A 57 -1.70 -9.11 18.27
CA ASP A 57 -2.71 -8.80 19.30
C ASP A 57 -2.57 -9.67 20.56
N ARG A 58 -2.09 -10.91 20.41
CA ARG A 58 -1.76 -11.82 21.53
C ARG A 58 -0.38 -11.56 22.12
N GLY A 59 0.39 -10.61 21.60
CA GLY A 59 1.76 -10.34 22.02
C GLY A 59 2.77 -11.38 21.53
N GLU A 60 2.40 -12.20 20.54
CA GLU A 60 3.23 -13.25 19.95
C GLU A 60 4.15 -12.66 18.87
N PHE A 61 5.04 -11.74 19.28
CA PHE A 61 6.07 -11.21 18.42
C PHE A 61 7.45 -11.40 19.06
N VAL A 62 8.45 -11.58 18.21
CA VAL A 62 9.85 -11.69 18.63
C VAL A 62 10.62 -10.47 18.14
N SER A 63 11.56 -9.99 18.95
CA SER A 63 12.38 -8.87 18.54
C SER A 63 13.31 -9.28 17.39
N LEU A 64 13.57 -8.35 16.48
CA LEU A 64 14.51 -8.58 15.38
C LEU A 64 15.91 -8.99 15.90
N GLU A 65 16.33 -8.45 17.04
CA GLU A 65 17.62 -8.76 17.63
C GLU A 65 17.69 -10.20 18.15
N ASP A 66 16.60 -10.73 18.70
CA ASP A 66 16.56 -12.11 19.17
C ASP A 66 16.51 -13.10 17.99
N VAL A 67 15.76 -12.78 16.93
CA VAL A 67 15.76 -13.54 15.68
C VAL A 67 17.17 -13.60 15.07
N LYS A 68 17.88 -12.47 15.00
CA LYS A 68 19.26 -12.43 14.49
C LYS A 68 20.21 -13.30 15.29
N LYS A 69 20.12 -13.30 16.62
CA LYS A 69 20.96 -14.14 17.49
C LYS A 69 20.71 -15.62 17.22
N GLU A 70 19.45 -16.02 17.11
CA GLU A 70 19.05 -17.41 16.88
C GLU A 70 19.50 -17.91 15.51
N VAL A 71 19.23 -17.15 14.45
CA VAL A 71 19.67 -17.47 13.09
C VAL A 71 21.20 -17.58 13.00
N ASN A 72 21.94 -16.64 13.59
CA ASN A 72 23.41 -16.71 13.62
C ASN A 72 23.94 -17.92 14.38
N THR A 73 23.20 -18.42 15.38
CA THR A 73 23.57 -19.64 16.12
C THR A 73 23.33 -20.89 15.28
N LEU A 74 22.20 -20.94 14.55
CA LEU A 74 21.84 -22.06 13.68
C LEU A 74 22.77 -22.19 12.47
N LEU A 75 23.21 -21.07 11.89
CA LEU A 75 24.11 -21.06 10.73
C LEU A 75 25.58 -21.38 11.07
N LYS A 76 25.93 -21.43 12.36
CA LYS A 76 27.28 -21.78 12.84
C LYS A 76 27.43 -23.24 13.28
N LYS A 77 26.35 -24.03 13.21
CA LYS A 77 26.37 -25.50 13.36
C LYS A 77 26.54 -26.17 12.00
#